data_AF-A0A8H5B9J1-F1
#
_entry.id   AF-A0A8H5B9J1-F1
#
_cell.length_a   1.000
_cell.length_b   1.000
_cell.length_c   1.000
_cell.angle_alpha   90.00
_cell.angle_beta   90.00
_cell.angle_gamma   90.00
#
_symmetry.space_group_name_H-M   'P 1'
#
loop_
_entity.id
_entity.type
_entity.pdbx_description
1 polymer ?
#
loop_
_entity_poly.entity_id
_entity_poly.type
_entity_poly.pdbx_seq_one_letter_code
_entity_poly.pdbx_strand_id
1 'polypeptide(L)'
;MLPNKVFHEKFGIPVVFYDQIGNGASSHVENADRAFWKPELFMDELDNLVKALKVQDNFDLLGHSWGVGQYAASRRPHGLRRLIIANAPASIELFEQGTQKLLNQFPDGFAEMMRRHEENGTMADPEFQEGLMKYNTKHICAMNPWPEELMQSFSAVMKNPKVYGTIPLVFTYNMTDSLIRWGNTDWNIIGTMKGWSAVEIAHQITAPTLLLSAPLDEVQDAAVRPWFSTIPKVKWVELQQSTHLAQFEEPERYAEVVSQFLKY
;
A
#
# COMPACT_ATOMS: atom_id res chain seq x y z
N MET A 1 2.71 9.94 -0.85
CA MET A 1 4.15 9.68 -1.12
C MET A 1 5.02 10.93 -1.23
N LEU A 2 4.46 12.15 -1.25
CA LEU A 2 5.22 13.40 -1.37
C LEU A 2 6.39 13.59 -0.38
N PRO A 3 6.38 13.08 0.86
CA PRO A 3 7.55 13.16 1.74
C PRO A 3 8.85 12.62 1.11
N ASN A 4 8.75 11.70 0.15
CA ASN A 4 9.93 11.16 -0.55
C ASN A 4 10.65 12.18 -1.45
N LYS A 5 10.08 13.37 -1.68
CA LYS A 5 10.80 14.47 -2.35
C LYS A 5 12.09 14.87 -1.62
N VAL A 6 12.16 14.56 -0.32
CA VAL A 6 13.34 14.76 0.52
C VAL A 6 14.60 14.09 -0.07
N PHE A 7 14.44 12.99 -0.83
CA PHE A 7 15.57 12.32 -1.49
C PHE A 7 16.20 13.20 -2.57
N HIS A 8 15.38 13.98 -3.28
CA HIS A 8 15.88 15.00 -4.19
C HIS A 8 16.44 16.19 -3.43
N GLU A 9 15.65 16.78 -2.54
CA GLU A 9 15.98 18.04 -1.86
C GLU A 9 17.25 17.94 -0.99
N LYS A 10 17.49 16.81 -0.33
CA LYS A 10 18.63 16.63 0.58
C LYS A 10 19.78 15.81 -0.01
N PHE A 11 19.51 14.90 -0.95
CA PHE A 11 20.50 13.95 -1.44
C PHE A 11 20.75 14.02 -2.95
N GLY A 12 20.06 14.92 -3.67
CA GLY A 12 20.23 15.10 -5.11
C GLY A 12 19.76 13.91 -5.95
N ILE A 13 19.02 12.97 -5.37
CA ILE A 13 18.49 11.80 -6.08
C ILE A 13 17.24 12.23 -6.84
N PRO A 14 17.17 12.12 -8.18
CA PRO A 14 15.94 12.39 -8.91
C PRO A 14 14.81 11.47 -8.43
N VAL A 15 13.66 12.06 -8.09
CA VAL A 15 12.48 11.31 -7.63
C VAL A 15 11.35 11.53 -8.62
N VAL A 16 10.79 10.43 -9.12
CA VAL A 16 9.62 10.44 -10.00
C VAL A 16 8.42 9.97 -9.19
N PHE A 17 7.40 10.81 -9.12
CA PHE A 17 6.06 10.43 -8.68
C PHE A 17 5.17 10.31 -9.91
N TYR A 18 4.28 9.33 -9.92
CA TYR A 18 3.25 9.22 -10.93
C TYR A 18 1.96 8.69 -10.30
N ASP A 19 0.83 9.16 -10.81
CA ASP A 19 -0.47 8.60 -10.48
C ASP A 19 -0.73 7.43 -11.42
N GLN A 20 -1.11 6.28 -10.88
CA GLN A 20 -1.48 5.12 -11.69
C GLN A 20 -2.78 5.38 -12.45
N ILE A 21 -2.94 4.74 -13.61
CA ILE A 21 -4.15 4.82 -14.43
C ILE A 21 -5.41 4.59 -13.59
N GLY A 22 -6.43 5.43 -13.82
CA GLY A 22 -7.69 5.40 -13.11
C GLY A 22 -7.80 6.36 -11.92
N ASN A 23 -6.69 6.93 -11.43
CA ASN A 23 -6.72 7.90 -10.32
C ASN A 23 -5.83 9.13 -10.57
N GLY A 24 -6.00 10.15 -9.72
CA GLY A 24 -5.16 11.35 -9.70
C GLY A 24 -5.24 12.16 -10.99
N ALA A 25 -4.07 12.54 -11.51
CA ALA A 25 -3.93 13.25 -12.78
C ALA A 25 -3.88 12.31 -14.00
N SER A 26 -3.87 10.99 -13.81
CA SER A 26 -3.84 10.01 -14.88
C SER A 26 -5.22 9.79 -15.50
N SER A 27 -5.24 9.11 -16.65
CA SER A 27 -6.49 8.88 -17.40
C SER A 27 -7.51 8.11 -16.55
N HIS A 28 -8.73 8.63 -16.44
CA HIS A 28 -9.84 7.95 -15.78
C HIS A 28 -10.59 7.05 -16.77
N VAL A 29 -10.77 5.77 -16.41
CA VAL A 29 -11.45 4.78 -17.26
C VAL A 29 -12.83 4.45 -16.67
N GLU A 30 -13.82 5.30 -16.93
CA GLU A 30 -15.12 5.26 -16.26
C GLU A 30 -15.95 4.01 -16.57
N ASN A 31 -15.74 3.39 -17.73
CA ASN A 31 -16.53 2.27 -18.25
C ASN A 31 -15.77 0.93 -18.27
N ALA A 32 -14.62 0.84 -17.58
CA ALA A 32 -13.90 -0.42 -17.43
C ALA A 32 -14.69 -1.41 -16.56
N ASP A 33 -14.71 -2.67 -16.97
CA ASP A 33 -15.20 -3.77 -16.15
C ASP A 33 -14.18 -4.17 -15.06
N ARG A 34 -14.56 -5.12 -14.19
CA ARG A 34 -13.67 -5.59 -13.11
C ARG A 34 -12.42 -6.33 -13.64
N ALA A 35 -12.51 -6.98 -14.80
CA ALA A 35 -11.43 -7.78 -15.36
C ALA A 35 -10.32 -6.90 -15.97
N PHE A 36 -10.63 -5.64 -16.25
CA PHE A 36 -9.65 -4.62 -16.65
C PHE A 36 -8.63 -4.33 -15.54
N TRP A 37 -9.10 -4.23 -14.27
CA TRP A 37 -8.27 -3.85 -13.13
C TRP A 37 -7.56 -5.06 -12.53
N LYS A 38 -6.41 -5.41 -13.13
CA LYS A 38 -5.55 -6.51 -12.73
C LYS A 38 -4.11 -6.04 -12.53
N PRO A 39 -3.30 -6.70 -11.68
CA PRO A 39 -1.91 -6.29 -11.45
C PRO A 39 -1.09 -6.14 -12.72
N GLU A 40 -1.35 -6.94 -13.75
CA GLU A 40 -0.63 -6.88 -15.03
C GLU A 40 -0.78 -5.53 -15.73
N LEU A 41 -1.95 -4.88 -15.63
CA LEU A 41 -2.18 -3.55 -16.22
C LEU A 41 -1.19 -2.53 -15.64
N PHE A 42 -1.04 -2.50 -14.32
CA PHE A 42 -0.17 -1.56 -13.62
C PHE A 42 1.31 -1.91 -13.78
N MET A 43 1.64 -3.19 -13.94
CA MET A 43 2.99 -3.61 -14.32
C MET A 43 3.34 -3.13 -15.74
N ASP A 44 2.42 -3.26 -16.70
CA ASP A 44 2.61 -2.77 -18.08
C ASP A 44 2.69 -1.23 -18.11
N GLU A 45 1.92 -0.53 -17.28
CA GLU A 45 2.01 0.92 -17.11
C GLU A 45 3.39 1.34 -16.58
N LEU A 46 3.90 0.67 -15.55
CA LEU A 46 5.23 0.96 -15.01
C LEU A 46 6.34 0.67 -16.04
N ASP A 47 6.25 -0.45 -16.76
CA ASP A 47 7.15 -0.77 -17.88
C ASP A 47 7.13 0.34 -18.96
N ASN A 48 5.95 0.88 -19.28
CA ASN A 48 5.80 1.98 -20.22
C ASN A 48 6.42 3.28 -19.69
N LEU A 49 6.20 3.60 -18.42
CA LEU A 49 6.72 4.80 -17.78
C LEU A 49 8.25 4.82 -17.76
N VAL A 50 8.90 3.73 -17.31
CA VAL A 50 10.37 3.67 -17.23
C VAL A 50 11.02 3.78 -18.61
N LYS A 51 10.39 3.23 -19.65
CA LYS A 51 10.82 3.37 -21.04
C LYS A 51 10.63 4.79 -21.57
N ALA A 52 9.49 5.41 -21.31
CA ALA A 52 9.19 6.78 -21.74
C ALA A 52 10.16 7.80 -21.12
N LEU A 53 10.52 7.60 -19.86
CA LEU A 53 11.50 8.42 -19.14
C LEU A 53 12.96 8.07 -19.48
N LYS A 54 13.20 7.00 -20.26
CA LYS A 54 14.52 6.50 -20.66
C LYS A 54 15.41 6.11 -19.46
N VAL A 55 14.79 5.55 -18.41
CA VAL A 55 15.48 5.11 -17.18
C VAL A 55 15.42 3.60 -17.00
N GLN A 56 14.87 2.86 -17.97
CA GLN A 56 14.64 1.40 -17.88
C GLN A 56 15.90 0.57 -17.59
N ASP A 57 17.09 1.11 -17.89
CA ASP A 57 18.38 0.44 -17.70
C ASP A 57 19.05 0.78 -16.36
N ASN A 58 18.54 1.77 -15.61
CA ASN A 58 19.18 2.26 -14.40
C ASN A 58 18.20 3.04 -13.50
N PHE A 59 17.41 2.33 -12.70
CA PHE A 59 16.47 2.94 -11.75
C PHE A 59 16.41 2.18 -10.43
N ASP A 60 16.08 2.92 -9.36
CA ASP A 60 15.66 2.35 -8.08
C ASP A 60 14.13 2.44 -8.01
N LEU A 61 13.48 1.47 -7.36
CA LEU A 61 12.02 1.43 -7.24
C LEU A 61 11.59 1.37 -5.79
N LEU A 62 10.79 2.34 -5.37
CA LEU A 62 10.16 2.39 -4.06
C LEU A 62 8.66 2.27 -4.24
N GLY A 63 8.07 1.23 -3.66
CA GLY A 63 6.63 1.10 -3.56
C GLY A 63 6.18 1.00 -2.11
N HIS A 64 5.00 1.55 -1.87
CA HIS A 64 4.37 1.61 -0.57
C HIS A 64 3.00 0.93 -0.66
N SER A 65 2.67 0.12 0.34
CA SER A 65 1.43 -0.65 0.41
C SER A 65 1.31 -1.74 -0.65
N TRP A 66 1.20 -1.43 -1.95
CA TRP A 66 0.84 -2.45 -2.94
C TRP A 66 1.72 -2.46 -4.19
N GLY A 67 1.69 -3.59 -4.91
CA GLY A 67 2.09 -3.72 -6.31
C GLY A 67 3.57 -3.90 -6.60
N VAL A 68 4.46 -3.26 -5.84
CA VAL A 68 5.88 -3.17 -6.22
C VAL A 68 6.65 -4.48 -6.12
N GLY A 69 6.34 -5.30 -5.10
CA GLY A 69 7.00 -6.59 -4.89
C GLY A 69 6.68 -7.57 -6.01
N GLN A 70 5.42 -7.63 -6.44
CA GLN A 70 5.01 -8.46 -7.57
C GLN A 70 5.63 -7.99 -8.88
N TYR A 71 5.68 -6.68 -9.14
CA TYR A 71 6.35 -6.17 -10.34
C TYR A 71 7.82 -6.64 -10.39
N ALA A 72 8.57 -6.44 -9.30
CA ALA A 72 9.97 -6.83 -9.25
C ALA A 72 10.16 -8.35 -9.40
N ALA A 73 9.29 -9.16 -8.79
CA ALA A 73 9.34 -10.62 -8.86
C ALA A 73 8.98 -11.16 -10.26
N SER A 74 7.89 -10.67 -10.85
CA SER A 74 7.36 -11.17 -12.12
C SER A 74 8.11 -10.62 -13.33
N ARG A 75 8.41 -9.32 -13.37
CA ARG A 75 9.03 -8.68 -14.54
C ARG A 75 10.54 -8.80 -14.54
N ARG A 76 11.15 -8.93 -13.36
CA ARG A 76 12.60 -9.03 -13.17
C ARG A 76 13.38 -8.01 -14.02
N PRO A 77 13.01 -6.73 -13.97
CA PRO A 77 13.55 -5.71 -14.87
C PRO A 77 15.06 -5.60 -14.72
N HIS A 78 15.79 -5.73 -15.83
CA HIS A 78 17.26 -5.73 -15.83
C HIS A 78 17.87 -4.45 -15.23
N GLY A 79 17.26 -3.29 -15.46
CA GLY A 79 17.75 -2.01 -14.93
C GLY A 79 17.33 -1.67 -13.51
N LEU A 80 16.60 -2.55 -12.81
CA LEU A 80 16.24 -2.33 -11.40
C LEU A 80 17.45 -2.59 -10.51
N ARG A 81 18.02 -1.50 -10.01
CA ARG A 81 19.23 -1.53 -9.16
C ARG A 81 18.90 -1.92 -7.73
N ARG A 82 17.82 -1.35 -7.18
CA ARG A 82 17.39 -1.54 -5.79
C ARG A 82 15.88 -1.46 -5.70
N LEU A 83 15.34 -2.27 -4.81
CA LEU A 83 13.92 -2.32 -4.50
C LEU A 83 13.68 -1.89 -3.05
N ILE A 84 12.69 -1.04 -2.83
CA ILE A 84 12.21 -0.70 -1.49
C ILE A 84 10.73 -1.11 -1.44
N ILE A 85 10.42 -2.07 -0.59
CA ILE A 85 9.07 -2.53 -0.30
C ILE A 85 8.70 -1.97 1.08
N ALA A 86 7.89 -0.90 1.10
CA ALA A 86 7.49 -0.24 2.34
C ALA A 86 6.05 -0.59 2.69
N ASN A 87 5.84 -1.11 3.90
CA ASN A 87 4.51 -1.30 4.50
C ASN A 87 3.60 -2.11 3.56
N ALA A 88 4.10 -3.18 2.94
CA ALA A 88 3.43 -3.86 1.83
C ALA A 88 3.37 -5.39 2.01
N PRO A 89 2.19 -6.02 1.91
CA PRO A 89 2.04 -7.45 2.15
C PRO A 89 2.57 -8.29 0.98
N ALA A 90 3.05 -9.48 1.29
CA ALA A 90 3.42 -10.49 0.30
C ALA A 90 2.22 -11.33 -0.17
N SER A 91 1.13 -11.33 0.58
CA SER A 91 -0.10 -12.07 0.30
C SER A 91 -1.30 -11.35 0.92
N ILE A 92 -2.41 -11.34 0.20
CA ILE A 92 -3.68 -10.80 0.70
C ILE A 92 -4.23 -11.64 1.85
N GLU A 93 -4.04 -12.96 1.81
CA GLU A 93 -4.50 -13.84 2.90
C GLU A 93 -3.76 -13.55 4.20
N LEU A 94 -2.44 -13.36 4.13
CA LEU A 94 -1.62 -13.04 5.31
C LEU A 94 -1.90 -11.62 5.82
N PHE A 95 -2.19 -10.69 4.92
CA PHE A 95 -2.66 -9.34 5.27
C PHE A 95 -3.98 -9.40 6.04
N GLU A 96 -4.98 -10.11 5.50
CA GLU A 96 -6.30 -10.28 6.13
C GLU A 96 -6.20 -10.95 7.51
N GLN A 97 -5.34 -11.95 7.68
CA GLN A 97 -5.08 -12.54 9.00
C GLN A 97 -4.50 -11.52 9.99
N GLY A 98 -3.59 -10.67 9.53
CA GLY A 98 -2.98 -9.60 10.34
C GLY A 98 -4.00 -8.56 10.79
N THR A 99 -4.80 -8.06 9.87
CA THR A 99 -5.82 -7.04 10.12
C THR A 99 -6.96 -7.57 10.99
N GLN A 100 -7.40 -8.82 10.79
CA GLN A 100 -8.35 -9.49 11.70
C GLN A 100 -7.80 -9.59 13.12
N LYS A 101 -6.50 -9.91 13.27
CA LYS A 101 -5.85 -9.94 14.59
C LYS A 101 -5.81 -8.55 15.22
N LEU A 102 -5.52 -7.49 14.46
CA LEU A 102 -5.54 -6.12 14.95
C LEU A 102 -6.95 -5.68 15.37
N LEU A 103 -7.96 -5.97 14.55
CA LEU A 103 -9.36 -5.66 14.83
C LEU A 103 -9.80 -6.30 16.17
N ASN A 104 -9.46 -7.57 16.38
CA ASN A 104 -9.80 -8.31 17.61
C ASN A 104 -9.06 -7.82 18.87
N GLN A 105 -8.07 -6.93 18.74
CA GLN A 105 -7.39 -6.32 19.90
C GLN A 105 -8.08 -5.05 20.40
N PHE A 106 -9.08 -4.53 19.68
CA PHE A 106 -9.87 -3.40 20.18
C PHE A 106 -10.81 -3.86 21.30
N PRO A 107 -10.98 -3.07 22.37
CA PRO A 107 -11.83 -3.42 23.49
C PRO A 107 -13.33 -3.25 23.15
N ASP A 108 -14.18 -3.56 24.13
CA ASP A 108 -15.59 -3.13 24.20
C ASP A 108 -16.48 -3.60 23.03
N GLY A 109 -16.22 -4.80 22.50
CA GLY A 109 -17.02 -5.36 21.42
C GLY A 109 -16.84 -4.66 20.07
N PHE A 110 -15.73 -3.93 19.91
CA PHE A 110 -15.45 -3.14 18.70
C PHE A 110 -15.42 -4.02 17.44
N ALA A 111 -14.77 -5.19 17.51
CA ALA A 111 -14.68 -6.11 16.37
C ALA A 111 -16.07 -6.63 15.95
N GLU A 112 -16.92 -6.96 16.92
CA GLU A 112 -18.29 -7.39 16.73
C GLU A 112 -19.15 -6.27 16.12
N MET A 113 -18.95 -5.02 16.57
CA MET A 113 -19.60 -3.85 15.96
C MET A 113 -19.20 -3.72 14.48
N MET A 114 -17.90 -3.73 14.16
CA MET A 114 -17.44 -3.58 12.77
C MET A 114 -18.02 -4.69 11.88
N ARG A 115 -17.94 -5.96 12.31
CA ARG A 115 -18.47 -7.11 11.57
C ARG A 115 -19.98 -7.05 11.39
N ARG A 116 -20.73 -6.65 12.42
CA ARG A 116 -22.19 -6.49 12.33
C ARG A 116 -22.58 -5.49 11.24
N HIS A 117 -21.85 -4.39 11.10
CA HIS A 117 -22.13 -3.41 10.04
C HIS A 117 -21.78 -3.94 8.65
N GLU A 118 -20.72 -4.73 8.52
CA GLU A 118 -20.36 -5.40 7.26
C GLU A 118 -21.43 -6.40 6.83
N GLU A 119 -21.81 -7.31 7.73
CA GLU A 119 -22.79 -8.37 7.47
C GLU A 119 -24.16 -7.81 7.09
N ASN A 120 -24.55 -6.68 7.68
CA ASN A 120 -25.82 -6.01 7.39
C ASN A 120 -25.74 -5.01 6.23
N GLY A 121 -24.56 -4.78 5.65
CA GLY A 121 -24.35 -3.79 4.59
C GLY A 121 -24.56 -2.34 5.05
N THR A 122 -24.40 -2.05 6.34
CA THR A 122 -24.62 -0.74 6.96
C THR A 122 -23.32 0.02 7.21
N MET A 123 -22.34 -0.12 6.32
CA MET A 123 -21.03 0.54 6.44
C MET A 123 -21.09 2.07 6.27
N ALA A 124 -22.16 2.64 5.70
CA ALA A 124 -22.38 4.09 5.68
C ALA A 124 -22.77 4.67 7.05
N ASP A 125 -23.12 3.81 8.01
CA ASP A 125 -23.59 4.26 9.33
C ASP A 125 -22.49 5.04 10.07
N PRO A 126 -22.82 6.15 10.75
CA PRO A 126 -21.86 6.92 11.54
C PRO A 126 -21.08 6.06 12.56
N GLU A 127 -21.71 5.07 13.19
CA GLU A 127 -21.05 4.18 14.15
C GLU A 127 -19.88 3.41 13.51
N PHE A 128 -20.10 2.90 12.29
CA PHE A 128 -19.07 2.21 11.52
C PHE A 128 -17.98 3.17 11.03
N GLN A 129 -18.35 4.35 10.54
CA GLN A 129 -17.39 5.34 10.05
C GLN A 129 -16.49 5.87 11.16
N GLU A 130 -17.03 6.10 12.36
CA GLU A 130 -16.25 6.43 13.56
C GLU A 130 -15.34 5.28 13.99
N GLY A 131 -15.84 4.04 13.91
CA GLY A 131 -15.04 2.84 14.15
C GLY A 131 -13.86 2.75 13.19
N LEU A 132 -14.12 2.85 11.89
CA LEU A 132 -13.08 2.84 10.85
C LEU A 132 -12.04 3.94 11.07
N MET A 133 -12.47 5.15 11.46
CA MET A 133 -11.52 6.23 11.79
C MET A 133 -10.65 5.91 13.01
N LYS A 134 -11.21 5.29 14.05
CA LYS A 134 -10.43 4.82 15.22
C LYS A 134 -9.41 3.75 14.83
N TYR A 135 -9.80 2.80 13.97
CA TYR A 135 -8.87 1.81 13.42
C TYR A 135 -7.76 2.49 12.62
N ASN A 136 -8.12 3.38 11.71
CA ASN A 136 -7.16 4.06 10.83
C ASN A 136 -6.20 4.96 11.60
N THR A 137 -6.66 5.65 12.63
CA THR A 137 -5.79 6.48 13.48
C THR A 137 -4.77 5.61 14.22
N LYS A 138 -5.11 4.36 14.54
CA LYS A 138 -4.22 3.46 15.27
C LYS A 138 -3.23 2.72 14.36
N HIS A 139 -3.65 2.39 13.13
CA HIS A 139 -2.91 1.46 12.27
C HIS A 139 -2.47 2.00 10.91
N ILE A 140 -3.06 3.12 10.46
CA ILE A 140 -2.73 3.75 9.17
C ILE A 140 -1.92 5.04 9.36
N CYS A 141 -2.41 5.93 10.22
CA CYS A 141 -1.75 7.20 10.49
C CYS A 141 -2.04 7.67 11.91
N ALA A 142 -1.03 7.62 12.77
CA ALA A 142 -1.09 8.06 14.16
C ALA A 142 -1.00 9.58 14.33
N MET A 143 -0.71 10.33 13.25
CA MET A 143 -0.67 11.79 13.32
C MET A 143 -2.08 12.35 13.54
N ASN A 144 -2.18 13.48 14.25
CA ASN A 144 -3.43 14.22 14.37
C ASN A 144 -3.13 15.73 14.45
N PRO A 145 -3.59 16.55 13.49
CA PRO A 145 -4.38 16.18 12.31
C PRO A 145 -3.59 15.34 11.31
N TRP A 146 -4.31 14.61 10.44
CA TRP A 146 -3.70 13.93 9.29
C TRP A 146 -3.04 14.94 8.34
N PRO A 147 -1.89 14.61 7.72
CA PRO A 147 -1.22 15.50 6.77
C PRO A 147 -2.14 15.90 5.61
N GLU A 148 -2.03 17.14 5.13
CA GLU A 148 -2.88 17.66 4.05
C GLU A 148 -2.69 16.83 2.76
N GLU A 149 -1.45 16.48 2.44
CA GLU A 149 -1.11 15.68 1.25
C GLU A 149 -1.71 14.27 1.31
N LEU A 150 -1.84 13.72 2.52
CA LEU A 150 -2.51 12.44 2.73
C LEU A 150 -4.01 12.61 2.46
N MET A 151 -4.62 13.66 2.98
CA MET A 151 -6.03 13.97 2.76
C MET A 151 -6.34 14.27 1.28
N GLN A 152 -5.44 14.92 0.56
CA GLN A 152 -5.56 15.14 -0.89
C GLN A 152 -5.55 13.81 -1.65
N SER A 153 -4.69 12.88 -1.26
CA SER A 153 -4.63 11.53 -1.86
C SER A 153 -5.95 10.79 -1.63
N PHE A 154 -6.51 10.83 -0.41
CA PHE A 154 -7.81 10.22 -0.12
C PHE A 154 -8.97 10.91 -0.86
N SER A 155 -8.93 12.24 -1.01
CA SER A 155 -9.92 12.98 -1.78
C SER A 155 -9.92 12.57 -3.26
N ALA A 156 -8.75 12.31 -3.85
CA ALA A 156 -8.64 11.84 -5.23
C ALA A 156 -9.26 10.45 -5.41
N VAL A 157 -9.00 9.53 -4.47
CA VAL A 157 -9.62 8.19 -4.44
C VAL A 157 -11.15 8.28 -4.41
N MET A 158 -11.70 9.15 -3.56
CA MET A 158 -13.15 9.31 -3.41
C MET A 158 -13.85 9.82 -4.67
N LYS A 159 -13.15 10.53 -5.57
CA LYS A 159 -13.70 11.00 -6.84
C LYS A 159 -13.87 9.86 -7.86
N ASN A 160 -13.12 8.76 -7.74
CA ASN A 160 -13.26 7.61 -8.65
C ASN A 160 -13.10 6.26 -7.92
N PRO A 161 -14.19 5.78 -7.29
CA PRO A 161 -14.14 4.59 -6.42
C PRO A 161 -13.84 3.26 -7.13
N LYS A 162 -13.96 3.18 -8.46
CA LYS A 162 -13.99 1.89 -9.18
C LYS A 162 -12.66 1.15 -9.17
N VAL A 163 -11.53 1.86 -9.16
CA VAL A 163 -10.19 1.26 -9.07
C VAL A 163 -9.98 0.63 -7.68
N TYR A 164 -10.38 1.35 -6.63
CA TYR A 164 -10.15 0.97 -5.23
C TYR A 164 -11.13 -0.08 -4.71
N GLY A 165 -12.31 -0.25 -5.34
CA GLY A 165 -13.16 -1.41 -5.08
C GLY A 165 -12.58 -2.75 -5.57
N THR A 166 -11.47 -2.74 -6.32
CA THR A 166 -10.82 -3.96 -6.85
C THR A 166 -9.46 -4.28 -6.20
N ILE A 167 -8.81 -3.28 -5.61
CA ILE A 167 -7.52 -3.40 -4.90
C ILE A 167 -7.79 -3.21 -3.40
N PRO A 168 -7.37 -4.10 -2.50
CA PRO A 168 -7.54 -3.93 -1.06
C PRO A 168 -6.68 -2.76 -0.59
N LEU A 169 -7.30 -1.59 -0.55
CA LEU A 169 -6.78 -0.35 -0.02
C LEU A 169 -7.99 0.38 0.58
N VAL A 170 -8.38 0.07 1.81
CA VAL A 170 -9.60 0.64 2.41
C VAL A 170 -9.25 1.92 3.15
N PHE A 171 -8.72 2.87 2.40
CA PHE A 171 -8.57 4.25 2.88
C PHE A 171 -9.80 5.08 2.52
N THR A 172 -10.98 4.70 2.98
CA THR A 172 -12.20 5.44 2.59
C THR A 172 -13.13 5.71 3.76
N TYR A 173 -12.84 6.84 4.42
CA TYR A 173 -13.82 7.61 5.18
C TYR A 173 -14.85 8.20 4.20
N ASN A 174 -16.14 8.04 4.50
CA ASN A 174 -17.28 8.61 3.75
C ASN A 174 -17.68 7.84 2.45
N MET A 175 -17.79 6.51 2.52
CA MET A 175 -18.16 5.65 1.38
C MET A 175 -19.58 5.93 0.83
N THR A 176 -19.71 5.97 -0.50
CA THR A 176 -21.01 6.02 -1.20
C THR A 176 -21.56 4.61 -1.46
N ASP A 177 -22.88 4.49 -1.67
CA ASP A 177 -23.65 3.24 -1.85
C ASP A 177 -23.09 2.29 -2.95
N SER A 178 -22.34 2.83 -3.91
CA SER A 178 -21.60 2.00 -4.87
C SER A 178 -20.50 1.22 -4.15
N LEU A 179 -19.48 1.86 -3.57
CA LEU A 179 -18.39 1.18 -2.84
C LEU A 179 -18.87 0.22 -1.75
N ILE A 180 -20.00 0.51 -1.10
CA ILE A 180 -20.56 -0.34 -0.04
C ILE A 180 -21.00 -1.72 -0.56
N ARG A 181 -21.49 -1.80 -1.80
CA ARG A 181 -21.83 -3.07 -2.47
C ARG A 181 -20.62 -3.78 -3.08
N TRP A 182 -19.48 -3.10 -3.18
CA TRP A 182 -18.25 -3.58 -3.80
C TRP A 182 -17.06 -3.64 -2.83
N GLY A 183 -17.28 -3.41 -1.52
CA GLY A 183 -16.25 -2.97 -0.59
C GLY A 183 -15.60 -4.10 0.21
N ASN A 184 -14.28 -4.18 0.11
CA ASN A 184 -13.45 -4.86 1.09
C ASN A 184 -13.38 -3.98 2.35
N THR A 185 -13.27 -4.57 3.52
CA THR A 185 -12.48 -3.95 4.61
C THR A 185 -11.11 -4.61 4.63
N ASP A 186 -10.14 -4.01 5.33
CA ASP A 186 -8.80 -4.59 5.40
C ASP A 186 -8.80 -5.99 6.05
N TRP A 187 -9.85 -6.31 6.83
CA TRP A 187 -10.07 -7.60 7.49
C TRP A 187 -11.14 -8.50 6.85
N ASN A 188 -11.76 -8.07 5.75
CA ASN A 188 -12.71 -8.85 4.96
C ASN A 188 -12.57 -8.50 3.47
N ILE A 189 -11.70 -9.24 2.76
CA ILE A 189 -11.33 -8.93 1.37
C ILE A 189 -12.16 -9.77 0.40
N ILE A 190 -13.14 -9.12 -0.22
CA ILE A 190 -14.10 -9.63 -1.21
C ILE A 190 -13.90 -8.96 -2.59
N GLY A 191 -12.72 -9.07 -3.18
CA GLY A 191 -12.37 -8.43 -4.46
C GLY A 191 -11.59 -9.33 -5.44
N THR A 192 -11.18 -8.77 -6.59
CA THR A 192 -10.38 -9.47 -7.63
C THR A 192 -8.99 -9.87 -7.13
N MET A 193 -8.49 -9.21 -6.08
CA MET A 193 -7.24 -9.54 -5.41
C MET A 193 -7.38 -10.66 -4.37
N LYS A 194 -8.57 -11.22 -4.15
CA LYS A 194 -8.74 -12.37 -3.25
C LYS A 194 -7.90 -13.54 -3.74
N GLY A 195 -7.08 -14.10 -2.86
CA GLY A 195 -6.14 -15.19 -3.19
C GLY A 195 -4.86 -14.74 -3.89
N TRP A 196 -4.67 -13.44 -4.11
CA TRP A 196 -3.39 -12.93 -4.61
C TRP A 196 -2.26 -13.20 -3.61
N SER A 197 -1.14 -13.68 -4.13
CA SER A 197 0.10 -13.90 -3.38
C SER A 197 1.30 -13.77 -4.30
N ALA A 198 2.32 -13.06 -3.83
CA ALA A 198 3.63 -13.00 -4.46
C ALA A 198 4.67 -13.87 -3.73
N VAL A 199 4.27 -14.57 -2.66
CA VAL A 199 5.18 -15.39 -1.82
C VAL A 199 5.95 -16.41 -2.65
N GLU A 200 5.26 -17.13 -3.54
CA GLU A 200 5.86 -18.21 -4.34
C GLU A 200 6.88 -17.69 -5.35
N ILE A 201 6.73 -16.45 -5.81
CA ILE A 201 7.60 -15.84 -6.83
C ILE A 201 8.62 -14.86 -6.24
N ALA A 202 8.54 -14.54 -4.95
CA ALA A 202 9.41 -13.55 -4.30
C ALA A 202 10.91 -13.87 -4.45
N HIS A 203 11.27 -15.16 -4.56
CA HIS A 203 12.65 -15.61 -4.78
C HIS A 203 13.23 -15.14 -6.13
N GLN A 204 12.39 -14.72 -7.06
CA GLN A 204 12.80 -14.18 -8.37
C GLN A 204 13.30 -12.74 -8.30
N ILE A 205 13.07 -12.03 -7.18
CA ILE A 205 13.58 -10.68 -6.95
C ILE A 205 15.09 -10.75 -6.74
N THR A 206 15.87 -10.29 -7.73
CA THR A 206 17.34 -10.33 -7.69
C THR A 206 17.97 -9.02 -7.23
N ALA A 207 17.23 -7.91 -7.30
CA ALA A 207 17.71 -6.61 -6.84
C ALA A 207 17.90 -6.62 -5.31
N PRO A 208 18.99 -6.03 -4.78
CA PRO A 208 19.07 -5.68 -3.37
C PRO A 208 17.78 -5.01 -2.91
N THR A 209 17.20 -5.50 -1.83
CA THR A 209 15.88 -5.09 -1.36
C THR A 209 15.95 -4.58 0.07
N LEU A 210 15.31 -3.43 0.31
CA LEU A 210 14.99 -2.93 1.64
C LEU A 210 13.51 -3.17 1.91
N LEU A 211 13.21 -3.88 2.98
CA LEU A 211 11.86 -3.98 3.53
C LEU A 211 11.72 -2.97 4.65
N LEU A 212 10.65 -2.19 4.60
CA LEU A 212 10.23 -1.31 5.69
C LEU A 212 8.87 -1.79 6.19
N SER A 213 8.71 -1.84 7.51
CA SER A 213 7.42 -2.04 8.16
C SER A 213 7.41 -1.28 9.48
N ALA A 214 6.28 -1.30 10.18
CA ALA A 214 6.17 -0.76 11.51
C ALA A 214 5.34 -1.70 12.41
N PRO A 215 5.57 -1.72 13.74
CA PRO A 215 4.90 -2.65 14.63
C PRO A 215 3.38 -2.42 14.73
N LEU A 216 2.95 -1.17 14.54
CA LEU A 216 1.54 -0.77 14.61
C LEU A 216 0.86 -0.67 13.23
N ASP A 217 1.59 -0.94 12.15
CA ASP A 217 1.08 -0.95 10.77
C ASP A 217 -0.06 -1.96 10.58
N GLU A 218 -1.05 -1.67 9.74
CA GLU A 218 -2.02 -2.69 9.30
C GLU A 218 -1.35 -3.91 8.63
N VAL A 219 -0.22 -3.69 7.94
CA VAL A 219 0.59 -4.74 7.31
C VAL A 219 1.51 -5.37 8.35
N GLN A 220 0.93 -6.29 9.12
CA GLN A 220 1.60 -6.98 10.21
C GLN A 220 2.76 -7.89 9.74
N ASP A 221 3.67 -8.25 10.65
CA ASP A 221 4.83 -9.14 10.42
C ASP A 221 4.48 -10.38 9.59
N ALA A 222 3.35 -11.04 9.87
CA ALA A 222 2.90 -12.21 9.13
C ALA A 222 2.82 -11.97 7.61
N ALA A 223 2.44 -10.77 7.18
CA ALA A 223 2.32 -10.40 5.78
C ALA A 223 3.65 -9.89 5.16
N VAL A 224 4.59 -9.41 5.97
CA VAL A 224 5.90 -8.90 5.51
C VAL A 224 6.98 -9.98 5.51
N ARG A 225 6.99 -10.86 6.52
CA ARG A 225 7.97 -11.92 6.73
C ARG A 225 8.23 -12.81 5.52
N PRO A 226 7.25 -13.14 4.66
CA PRO A 226 7.54 -13.91 3.45
C PRO A 226 8.51 -13.20 2.50
N TRP A 227 8.45 -11.86 2.39
CA TRP A 227 9.43 -11.11 1.62
C TRP A 227 10.84 -11.32 2.19
N PHE A 228 11.00 -11.19 3.50
CA PHE A 228 12.30 -11.33 4.16
C PHE A 228 12.87 -12.75 4.05
N SER A 229 11.99 -13.75 4.12
CA SER A 229 12.40 -15.16 4.12
C SER A 229 12.73 -15.68 2.73
N THR A 230 12.24 -15.02 1.67
CA THR A 230 12.26 -15.55 0.30
C THR A 230 13.15 -14.73 -0.64
N ILE A 231 13.28 -13.42 -0.44
CA ILE A 231 14.13 -12.58 -1.27
C ILE A 231 15.61 -12.84 -0.92
N PRO A 232 16.48 -13.22 -1.88
CA PRO A 232 17.87 -13.60 -1.57
C PRO A 232 18.74 -12.51 -0.97
N LYS A 233 18.50 -11.24 -1.32
CA LYS A 233 19.30 -10.08 -0.89
C LYS A 233 18.40 -9.03 -0.25
N VAL A 234 18.03 -9.25 0.99
CA VAL A 234 17.05 -8.43 1.67
C VAL A 234 17.54 -7.97 3.04
N LYS A 235 17.30 -6.70 3.34
CA LYS A 235 17.44 -6.13 4.67
C LYS A 235 16.07 -5.65 5.12
N TRP A 236 15.69 -6.00 6.34
CA TRP A 236 14.43 -5.56 6.93
C TRP A 236 14.70 -4.58 8.07
N VAL A 237 14.00 -3.45 8.05
CA VAL A 237 14.05 -2.43 9.10
C VAL A 237 12.62 -2.11 9.54
N GLU A 238 12.36 -2.24 10.83
CA GLU A 238 11.10 -1.84 11.45
C GLU A 238 11.22 -0.45 12.05
N LEU A 239 10.33 0.47 11.65
CA LEU A 239 10.25 1.84 12.16
C LEU A 239 9.33 1.88 13.39
N GLN A 240 9.95 1.96 14.57
CA GLN A 240 9.31 1.60 15.84
C GLN A 240 8.26 2.60 16.35
N GLN A 241 8.23 3.81 15.81
CA GLN A 241 7.30 4.87 16.21
C GLN A 241 6.36 5.25 15.04
N SER A 242 6.17 4.32 14.11
CA SER A 242 5.34 4.49 12.92
C SER A 242 4.18 3.49 12.89
N THR A 243 3.26 3.75 11.97
CA THR A 243 2.20 2.84 11.53
C THR A 243 2.39 2.57 10.02
N HIS A 244 1.33 2.60 9.22
CA HIS A 244 1.41 2.41 7.76
C HIS A 244 2.15 3.54 7.04
N LEU A 245 2.23 4.76 7.63
CA LEU A 245 2.71 5.97 6.95
C LEU A 245 3.99 6.54 7.57
N ALA A 246 4.99 5.68 7.76
CA ALA A 246 6.25 6.02 8.40
C ALA A 246 6.99 7.23 7.79
N GLN A 247 6.82 7.48 6.48
CA GLN A 247 7.37 8.65 5.80
C GLN A 247 6.80 9.99 6.32
N PHE A 248 5.64 9.97 6.97
CA PHE A 248 5.04 11.13 7.62
C PHE A 248 5.29 11.12 9.14
N GLU A 249 5.27 9.94 9.76
CA GLU A 249 5.30 9.77 11.22
C GLU A 249 6.72 9.83 11.81
N GLU A 250 7.70 9.24 11.10
CA GLU A 250 9.13 9.26 11.47
C GLU A 250 10.00 9.75 10.31
N PRO A 251 9.77 10.98 9.78
CA PRO A 251 10.33 11.42 8.50
C PRO A 251 11.86 11.44 8.48
N GLU A 252 12.49 11.80 9.60
CA GLU A 252 13.96 11.82 9.72
C GLU A 252 14.55 10.42 9.67
N ARG A 253 14.00 9.50 10.47
CA ARG A 253 14.47 8.12 10.54
C ARG A 253 14.18 7.36 9.25
N TYR A 254 12.99 7.54 8.68
CA TYR A 254 12.61 7.01 7.38
C TYR A 254 13.59 7.48 6.29
N ALA A 255 13.85 8.79 6.20
CA ALA A 255 14.76 9.34 5.21
C ALA A 255 16.20 8.86 5.42
N GLU A 256 16.65 8.73 6.67
CA GLU A 256 17.97 8.18 7.00
C GLU A 256 18.12 6.75 6.48
N VAL A 257 17.18 5.86 6.83
CA VAL A 257 17.24 4.44 6.45
C VAL A 257 17.20 4.27 4.94
N VAL A 258 16.28 4.96 4.25
CA VAL A 258 16.14 4.87 2.80
C VAL A 258 17.35 5.48 2.10
N SER A 259 17.81 6.66 2.50
CA SER A 259 18.95 7.31 1.85
C SER A 259 20.26 6.55 2.05
N GLN A 260 20.45 5.91 3.21
CA GLN A 260 21.58 5.01 3.43
C GLN A 260 21.52 3.85 2.43
N PHE A 261 20.36 3.20 2.30
CA PHE A 261 20.18 2.10 1.36
C PHE A 261 20.41 2.51 -0.11
N LEU A 262 19.94 3.68 -0.52
CA LEU A 262 20.12 4.19 -1.89
C LEU A 262 21.58 4.53 -2.23
N LYS A 263 22.45 4.75 -1.23
CA LYS A 263 23.87 5.04 -1.41
C LYS A 263 24.73 3.79 -1.65
N TYR A 264 24.32 2.63 -1.16
CA TYR A 264 25.05 1.35 -1.29
C TYR A 264 24.75 0.67 -2.61
#